data_AF-A0A842VGD0-F1
#
_entry.id   AF-A0A842VGD0-F1
#
_cell.length_a   1.000
_cell.length_b   1.000
_cell.length_c   1.000
_cell.angle_alpha   90.00
_cell.angle_beta   90.00
_cell.angle_gamma   90.00
#
_symmetry.space_group_name_H-M   'P 1'
#
loop_
_entity.id
_entity.type
_entity.pdbx_description
1 polymer ?
#
loop_
_entity_poly.entity_id
_entity_poly.type
_entity_poly.pdbx_seq_one_letter_code
_entity_poly.pdbx_strand_id
1 'polypeptide(L)'
;MIKKHKTGKIKLPIFEYSWTKEIKKSNPNLNIIKNQIDSFVFVIHNRNRFRITDLKDEFLNFTKIIIRSGHLSKLNKDDQDKFLIITNFIKDFWETQDEET
;
A
#
# COMPACT_ATOMS: atom_id res chain seq x y z
N MET A 1 16.06 -34.41 11.68
CA MET A 1 14.77 -33.96 11.11
C MET A 1 14.49 -32.54 11.59
N ILE A 2 14.75 -31.54 10.76
CA ILE A 2 14.51 -30.13 11.10
C ILE A 2 13.04 -29.84 10.81
N LYS A 3 12.26 -29.56 11.86
CA LYS A 3 10.85 -29.16 11.76
C LYS A 3 10.79 -27.83 11.00
N LYS A 4 10.36 -27.87 9.73
CA LYS A 4 10.06 -26.66 8.95
C LYS A 4 8.99 -25.89 9.71
N HIS A 5 9.34 -24.73 10.25
CA HIS A 5 8.35 -23.78 10.77
C HIS A 5 7.40 -23.46 9.62
N LYS A 6 6.15 -23.90 9.73
CA LYS A 6 5.06 -23.39 8.90
C LYS A 6 4.94 -21.92 9.28
N THR A 7 5.59 -21.05 8.51
CA THR A 7 5.26 -19.63 8.47
C THR A 7 3.79 -19.59 8.07
N GLY A 8 2.92 -19.48 9.07
CA GLY A 8 1.52 -19.18 8.85
C GLY A 8 1.52 -17.85 8.12
N LYS A 9 1.45 -17.91 6.79
CA LYS A 9 1.14 -16.77 5.95
C LYS A 9 -0.19 -16.29 6.51
N ILE A 10 -0.15 -15.23 7.32
CA ILE A 10 -1.35 -14.48 7.62
C ILE A 10 -1.80 -14.01 6.26
N LYS A 11 -2.76 -14.74 5.67
CA LYS A 11 -3.58 -14.23 4.59
C LYS A 11 -4.35 -13.10 5.25
N LEU A 12 -3.71 -11.94 5.36
CA LEU A 12 -4.45 -10.70 5.29
C LEU A 12 -5.38 -10.91 4.08
N PRO A 13 -6.69 -10.67 4.20
CA PRO A 13 -7.56 -10.59 3.03
C PRO A 13 -7.13 -9.33 2.27
N ILE A 14 -5.93 -9.37 1.72
CA ILE A 14 -5.48 -8.52 0.65
C ILE A 14 -6.47 -8.90 -0.43
N PHE A 15 -7.38 -7.97 -0.70
CA PHE A 15 -8.24 -7.97 -1.86
C PHE A 15 -7.34 -7.96 -3.10
N GLU A 16 -6.66 -9.08 -3.36
CA GLU A 16 -5.79 -9.33 -4.50
C GLU A 16 -6.62 -9.19 -5.80
N TYR A 17 -7.95 -9.29 -5.66
CA TYR A 17 -8.94 -8.92 -6.66
C TYR A 17 -9.71 -7.64 -6.26
N SER A 18 -9.35 -6.51 -6.89
CA SER A 18 -10.28 -5.51 -7.49
C SER A 18 -9.65 -4.13 -7.60
N TRP A 19 -8.86 -3.68 -6.61
CA TRP A 19 -8.45 -2.28 -6.56
C TRP A 19 -7.59 -1.89 -7.77
N THR A 20 -6.60 -2.69 -8.17
CA THR A 20 -5.73 -2.35 -9.30
C THR A 20 -6.52 -2.17 -10.61
N LYS A 21 -7.56 -2.98 -10.83
CA LYS A 21 -8.42 -2.86 -12.01
C LYS A 21 -9.36 -1.65 -11.89
N GLU A 22 -9.86 -1.39 -10.69
CA GLU A 22 -10.74 -0.25 -10.41
C GLU A 22 -10.02 1.09 -10.60
N ILE A 23 -8.82 1.24 -10.02
CA ILE A 23 -8.03 2.48 -10.08
C ILE A 23 -7.50 2.76 -11.49
N LYS A 24 -7.44 1.75 -12.36
CA LYS A 24 -7.07 1.95 -13.78
C LYS A 24 -8.22 2.48 -14.64
N LYS A 25 -9.45 2.54 -14.12
CA LYS A 25 -10.60 3.10 -14.86
C LYS A 25 -10.49 4.62 -14.94
N SER A 26 -10.99 5.22 -16.02
CA SER A 26 -11.07 6.69 -16.15
C SER A 26 -11.91 7.33 -15.03
N ASN A 27 -13.00 6.65 -14.65
CA ASN A 27 -13.85 7.02 -13.53
C ASN A 27 -13.85 5.90 -12.47
N PRO A 28 -12.89 5.91 -11.53
CA PRO A 28 -12.76 4.88 -10.50
C PRO A 28 -13.81 5.07 -9.40
N ASN A 29 -14.15 3.99 -8.71
CA ASN A 29 -14.82 4.10 -7.43
C ASN A 29 -13.85 4.66 -6.36
N LEU A 30 -14.04 5.93 -5.99
CA LEU A 30 -13.20 6.60 -5.00
C LEU A 30 -13.21 5.91 -3.64
N ASN A 31 -14.31 5.25 -3.24
CA ASN A 31 -14.36 4.52 -1.97
C ASN A 31 -13.37 3.35 -1.93
N ILE A 32 -13.13 2.70 -3.07
CA ILE A 32 -12.12 1.62 -3.15
C ILE A 32 -10.72 2.19 -2.96
N ILE A 33 -10.43 3.36 -3.53
CA ILE A 33 -9.17 4.06 -3.33
C ILE A 33 -8.99 4.42 -1.85
N LYS A 34 -10.00 5.04 -1.24
CA LYS A 34 -9.99 5.44 0.17
C LYS A 34 -9.75 4.26 1.10
N ASN A 35 -10.50 3.17 0.91
CA ASN A 35 -10.35 1.95 1.70
C ASN A 35 -8.93 1.36 1.58
N GLN A 36 -8.32 1.45 0.40
CA GLN A 36 -6.95 0.99 0.20
C GLN A 36 -5.94 1.89 0.91
N ILE A 37 -6.12 3.22 0.84
CA ILE A 37 -5.30 4.19 1.60
C ILE A 37 -5.38 3.89 3.09
N ASP A 38 -6.59 3.75 3.63
CA ASP A 38 -6.82 3.46 5.05
C ASP A 38 -6.18 2.13 5.47
N SER A 39 -6.29 1.10 4.64
CA SER A 39 -5.68 -0.21 4.88
C SER A 39 -4.16 -0.10 4.94
N PHE A 40 -3.54 0.67 4.05
CA PHE A 40 -2.10 0.88 4.02
C PHE A 40 -1.59 1.73 5.19
N VAL A 41 -2.31 2.79 5.56
CA VAL A 41 -2.00 3.57 6.77
C VAL A 41 -2.10 2.69 8.01
N PHE A 42 -3.13 1.84 8.11
CA PHE A 42 -3.27 0.88 9.20
C PHE A 42 -2.06 -0.07 9.29
N VAL A 43 -1.61 -0.61 8.16
CA VAL A 43 -0.42 -1.49 8.09
C VAL A 43 0.83 -0.74 8.55
N ILE A 44 1.05 0.49 8.08
CA ILE A 44 2.20 1.34 8.46
C ILE A 44 2.21 1.60 9.97
N HIS A 45 1.07 1.97 10.55
CA HIS A 45 0.95 2.22 11.99
C HIS A 45 1.16 0.95 12.84
N ASN A 46 0.85 -0.21 12.29
CA ASN A 46 0.99 -1.50 12.95
C ASN A 46 2.21 -2.28 12.43
N ARG A 47 3.24 -1.60 11.92
CA ARG A 47 4.40 -2.21 11.26
C ARG A 47 5.09 -3.32 12.04
N ASN A 48 5.11 -3.22 13.36
CA ASN A 48 5.72 -4.23 14.23
C ASN A 48 4.96 -5.58 14.22
N ARG A 49 3.73 -5.60 13.71
CA ARG A 49 2.86 -6.78 13.62
C ARG A 49 2.80 -7.40 12.22
N PHE A 50 3.35 -6.72 11.22
CA PHE A 50 3.27 -7.13 9.82
C PHE A 50 4.66 -7.21 9.19
N ARG A 51 4.85 -8.18 8.28
CA ARG A 51 6.06 -8.22 7.44
C ARG A 51 5.91 -7.23 6.29
N ILE A 52 6.18 -5.96 6.56
CA ILE A 52 5.98 -4.90 5.56
C ILE A 52 6.87 -5.04 4.33
N THR A 53 8.03 -5.68 4.46
CA THR A 53 8.89 -6.02 3.32
C THR A 53 8.14 -6.82 2.25
N ASP A 54 7.23 -7.71 2.66
CA ASP A 54 6.43 -8.53 1.74
C ASP A 54 5.38 -7.69 0.96
N LEU A 55 5.13 -6.45 1.39
CA LEU A 55 4.18 -5.52 0.79
C LEU A 55 4.86 -4.41 -0.03
N LYS A 56 6.20 -4.36 -0.11
CA LYS A 56 6.97 -3.30 -0.83
C LYS A 56 6.38 -3.03 -2.22
N ASP A 57 6.23 -4.09 -3.01
CA ASP A 57 5.73 -3.99 -4.38
C ASP A 57 4.28 -3.48 -4.46
N GLU A 58 3.43 -3.84 -3.49
CA GLU A 58 2.04 -3.39 -3.44
C GLU A 58 1.96 -1.88 -3.16
N PHE A 59 2.74 -1.39 -2.19
CA PHE A 59 2.83 0.03 -1.86
C PHE A 59 3.35 0.85 -3.05
N LEU A 60 4.44 0.41 -3.68
CA LEU A 60 5.03 1.07 -4.85
C LEU A 60 4.06 1.08 -6.05
N ASN A 61 3.40 -0.05 -6.32
CA ASN A 61 2.47 -0.14 -7.43
C ASN A 61 1.23 0.73 -7.20
N PHE A 62 0.68 0.74 -5.99
CA PHE A 62 -0.48 1.56 -5.64
C PHE A 62 -0.19 3.06 -5.81
N THR A 63 0.90 3.54 -5.21
CA THR A 63 1.27 4.97 -5.28
C THR A 63 1.52 5.40 -6.72
N LYS A 64 2.23 4.58 -7.50
CA LYS A 64 2.47 4.82 -8.93
C LYS A 64 1.17 4.92 -9.73
N ILE A 65 0.20 4.02 -9.51
CA ILE A 65 -1.07 4.02 -10.24
C ILE A 65 -1.90 5.26 -9.86
N ILE A 66 -2.00 5.59 -8.58
CA ILE A 66 -2.78 6.75 -8.10
C ILE A 66 -2.24 8.06 -8.67
N ILE A 67 -0.93 8.25 -8.67
CA ILE A 67 -0.27 9.44 -9.22
C ILE A 67 -0.50 9.51 -10.73
N ARG A 68 -0.20 8.43 -11.47
CA ARG A 68 -0.31 8.39 -12.94
C ARG A 68 -1.74 8.63 -13.44
N SER A 69 -2.73 8.14 -12.70
CA SER A 69 -4.15 8.28 -13.04
C SER A 69 -4.74 9.64 -12.63
N GLY A 70 -3.99 10.46 -11.87
CA GLY A 70 -4.45 11.72 -11.34
C GLY A 70 -5.66 11.57 -10.41
N HIS A 71 -5.84 10.39 -9.79
CA HIS A 71 -7.01 10.12 -8.95
C HIS A 71 -6.90 10.75 -7.57
N LEU A 72 -5.68 11.07 -7.12
CA LEU A 72 -5.44 11.72 -5.83
C LEU A 72 -6.17 13.07 -5.69
N SER A 73 -6.18 13.88 -6.74
CA SER A 73 -6.83 15.20 -6.74
C SER A 73 -8.36 15.13 -6.63
N LYS A 74 -8.96 13.95 -6.85
CA LYS A 74 -10.40 13.70 -6.73
C LYS A 74 -10.80 13.31 -5.30
N LEU A 75 -9.84 13.05 -4.42
CA LEU A 75 -10.09 12.70 -3.03
C LEU A 75 -10.20 13.96 -2.15
N ASN A 76 -10.75 13.82 -0.95
CA ASN A 76 -10.78 14.91 0.01
C ASN A 76 -9.38 15.14 0.63
N LYS A 77 -9.22 16.24 1.36
CA LYS A 77 -7.93 16.60 1.96
C LYS A 77 -7.41 15.52 2.93
N ASP A 78 -8.27 14.97 3.78
CA ASP A 78 -7.89 13.94 4.75
C ASP A 78 -7.29 12.70 4.08
N ASP A 79 -7.88 12.24 2.98
CA ASP A 79 -7.39 11.09 2.22
C ASP A 79 -6.09 11.41 1.46
N GLN A 80 -5.94 12.67 0.99
CA GLN A 80 -4.70 13.14 0.39
C GLN A 80 -3.56 13.19 1.42
N ASP A 81 -3.83 13.66 2.63
CA ASP A 81 -2.87 13.70 3.73
C ASP A 81 -2.46 12.29 4.16
N LYS A 82 -3.40 11.35 4.24
CA LYS A 82 -3.10 9.92 4.46
C LYS A 82 -2.26 9.32 3.33
N PHE A 83 -2.51 9.68 2.08
CA PHE A 83 -1.69 9.24 0.95
C PHE A 83 -0.25 9.76 1.07
N LEU A 84 -0.06 10.98 1.57
CA LEU A 84 1.26 11.54 1.83
C LEU A 84 2.04 10.74 2.89
N ILE A 85 1.35 10.25 3.93
CA ILE A 85 1.96 9.33 4.92
C ILE A 85 2.52 8.09 4.22
N ILE A 86 1.78 7.53 3.26
CA ILE A 86 2.20 6.34 2.52
C ILE A 86 3.44 6.65 1.65
N THR A 87 3.46 7.77 0.94
CA THR A 87 4.60 8.13 0.08
C THR A 87 5.84 8.45 0.90
N ASN A 88 5.70 9.14 2.04
CA ASN A 88 6.83 9.41 2.93
C ASN A 88 7.36 8.10 3.53
N PHE A 89 6.47 7.19 3.92
CA PHE A 89 6.88 5.87 4.39
C PHE A 89 7.71 5.10 3.35
N ILE A 90 7.28 5.10 2.08
CA ILE A 90 8.03 4.46 0.99
C ILE A 90 9.45 5.06 0.88
N LYS A 91 9.54 6.39 0.87
CA LYS A 91 10.81 7.10 0.75
C LYS A 91 11.76 6.77 1.90
N ASP A 92 11.27 6.94 3.13
CA ASP A 92 12.10 6.78 4.33
C ASP A 92 12.48 5.32 4.59
N PHE A 93 11.60 4.37 4.25
CA PHE A 93 11.78 2.96 4.58
C PHE A 93 12.44 2.14 3.46
N TRP A 94 12.28 2.53 2.19
CA TRP A 94 12.80 1.76 1.06
C TRP A 94 13.78 2.53 0.17
N GLU A 95 13.57 3.82 -0.11
CA GLU A 95 14.54 4.56 -0.93
C GLU A 95 15.85 4.78 -0.17
N THR A 96 15.81 4.93 1.16
CA THR A 96 17.03 5.03 1.99
C THR A 96 17.79 3.71 2.16
N GLN A 97 17.13 2.55 2.02
CA GLN A 97 17.76 1.23 2.13
C GLN A 97 18.50 0.81 0.86
N ASP A 98 18.05 1.27 -0.32
CA ASP A 98 18.63 0.92 -1.62
C ASP A 98 19.90 1.77 -1.93
N GLU A 99 20.21 2.81 -1.14
CA GLU A 99 21.43 3.65 -1.28
C GLU A 99 22.65 3.14 -0.47
N GLU A 100 22.48 2.19 0.44
CA GLU A 100 23.57 1.64 1.29
C GLU A 100 24.11 0.26 0.83
N THR A 101 23.66 -0.24 -0.33
CA THR A 101 24.13 -1.50 -0.96
C THR A 101 24.84 -1.26 -2.28
#